data_AF-M5C9Q3-F1
#
_entry.id   AF-M5C9Q3-F1
#
_cell.length_a   1.000
_cell.length_b   1.000
_cell.length_c   1.000
_cell.angle_alpha   90.00
_cell.angle_beta   90.00
_cell.angle_gamma   90.00
#
_symmetry.space_group_name_H-M   'P 1'
#
loop_
_entity.id
_entity.type
_entity.pdbx_description
1 polymer ?
#
loop_
_entity_poly.entity_id
_entity_poly.type
_entity_poly.pdbx_seq_one_letter_code
_entity_poly.pdbx_strand_id
1 'polypeptide(L)'
;MPVPPKNILVFCDGTGQDGLITEEAPKDKAANHFTNVLRLSRAISQTYVQEDGEERPQIVFYQSGVGVATDFNADEALSDNAKKAFGTAVASKIRDAYNFIAQNYREGDQIRYPGLS
;
A
#
# COMPACT_ATOMS: atom_id res chain seq x y z
N MET A 1 7.83 -11.61 -29.25
CA MET A 1 6.40 -11.33 -29.09
C MET A 1 6.25 -9.98 -28.40
N PRO A 2 5.36 -9.08 -28.85
CA PRO A 2 5.05 -7.87 -28.09
C PRO A 2 4.50 -8.26 -26.73
N VAL A 3 5.00 -7.65 -25.65
CA VAL A 3 4.51 -7.98 -24.31
C VAL A 3 3.20 -7.23 -24.09
N PRO A 4 2.09 -7.90 -23.72
CA PRO A 4 0.80 -7.24 -23.57
C PRO A 4 0.86 -6.15 -22.49
N PRO A 5 0.09 -5.06 -22.64
CA PRO A 5 -0.02 -4.03 -21.62
C PRO A 5 -0.60 -4.58 -20.31
N LYS A 6 -0.22 -3.98 -19.17
CA LYS A 6 -0.64 -4.41 -17.83
C LYS A 6 -1.29 -3.29 -17.03
N ASN A 7 -1.99 -3.68 -15.97
CA ASN A 7 -2.44 -2.78 -14.92
C ASN A 7 -1.44 -2.76 -13.77
N ILE A 8 -1.09 -1.58 -13.30
CA ILE A 8 -0.27 -1.35 -12.10
C ILE A 8 -1.20 -0.79 -11.04
N LEU A 9 -1.49 -1.57 -10.00
CA LEU A 9 -2.42 -1.20 -8.93
C LEU A 9 -1.63 -0.81 -7.68
N VAL A 10 -1.85 0.41 -7.20
CA VAL A 10 -1.17 0.95 -6.03
C VAL A 10 -2.17 1.10 -4.89
N PHE A 11 -1.97 0.32 -3.83
CA PHE A 11 -2.76 0.35 -2.61
C PHE A 11 -1.95 0.98 -1.49
N CYS A 12 -2.48 2.02 -0.86
CA CYS A 12 -1.86 2.71 0.26
C CYS A 12 -2.76 2.61 1.49
N ASP A 13 -2.22 2.11 2.59
CA ASP A 13 -2.95 2.00 3.85
C ASP A 13 -3.05 3.34 4.60
N GLY A 14 -4.03 3.45 5.49
CA GLY A 14 -4.27 4.65 6.28
C GLY A 14 -3.18 4.94 7.33
N THR A 15 -3.05 6.19 7.75
CA THR A 15 -2.14 6.60 8.84
C THR A 15 -2.41 5.81 10.12
N GLY A 16 -1.38 5.28 10.78
CA GLY A 16 -1.52 4.48 12.00
C GLY A 16 -2.16 3.10 11.81
N GLN A 17 -2.40 2.69 10.56
CA GLN A 17 -2.88 1.37 10.20
C GLN A 17 -1.78 0.65 9.44
N ASP A 18 -1.38 -0.50 9.95
CA ASP A 18 -0.54 -1.43 9.21
C ASP A 18 -1.16 -2.80 9.33
N GLY A 19 -1.65 -3.30 8.20
CA GLY A 19 -2.15 -4.67 8.12
C GLY A 19 -1.10 -5.74 8.45
N LEU A 20 0.17 -5.40 8.68
CA LEU A 20 1.23 -6.34 9.04
C LEU A 20 1.66 -6.26 10.53
N ILE A 21 1.28 -5.23 11.29
CA ILE A 21 1.66 -5.14 12.72
C ILE A 21 0.69 -5.96 13.56
N THR A 22 1.25 -6.91 14.31
CA THR A 22 0.53 -7.78 15.26
C THR A 22 0.84 -7.43 16.73
N GLU A 23 1.55 -6.35 17.01
CA GLU A 23 2.09 -6.02 18.35
C GLU A 23 0.99 -5.72 19.39
N GLU A 24 -0.20 -5.26 18.97
CA GLU A 24 -1.39 -5.17 19.83
C GLU A 24 -2.40 -6.30 19.54
N ALA A 25 -1.92 -7.53 19.29
CA ALA A 25 -2.81 -8.67 19.27
C ALA A 25 -3.54 -8.75 20.64
N PRO A 26 -4.89 -8.69 20.68
CA PRO A 26 -5.61 -9.17 21.85
C PRO A 26 -5.11 -10.59 22.13
N LYS A 27 -5.06 -11.00 23.41
CA LYS A 27 -4.68 -12.37 23.80
C LYS A 27 -5.52 -13.46 23.08
N ASP A 28 -6.59 -13.06 22.42
CA ASP A 28 -7.36 -13.84 21.46
C ASP A 28 -6.71 -13.82 20.07
N LYS A 29 -5.92 -14.87 19.78
CA LYS A 29 -5.21 -15.16 18.51
C LYS A 29 -6.09 -15.23 17.23
N ALA A 30 -7.36 -14.81 17.30
CA ALA A 30 -8.34 -14.90 16.21
C ALA A 30 -8.57 -13.55 15.48
N ALA A 31 -8.18 -12.41 16.06
CA ALA A 31 -8.32 -11.10 15.42
C ALA A 31 -7.10 -10.82 14.52
N ASN A 32 -7.11 -11.38 13.30
CA ASN A 32 -6.20 -10.91 12.25
C ASN A 32 -6.58 -9.46 11.90
N HIS A 33 -5.84 -8.48 12.42
CA HIS A 33 -6.03 -7.05 12.15
C HIS A 33 -5.52 -6.64 10.74
N PHE A 34 -5.90 -7.40 9.70
CA PHE A 34 -5.63 -7.00 8.33
C PHE A 34 -6.55 -5.86 7.94
N THR A 35 -5.98 -4.74 7.50
CA THR A 35 -6.74 -3.60 6.99
C THR A 35 -7.49 -4.00 5.73
N ASN A 36 -8.61 -3.33 5.45
CA ASN A 36 -9.36 -3.57 4.21
C ASN A 36 -8.49 -3.34 2.98
N VAL A 37 -7.53 -2.42 3.05
CA VAL A 37 -6.54 -2.15 2.00
C VAL A 37 -5.70 -3.39 1.71
N LEU A 38 -5.10 -3.99 2.74
CA LEU A 38 -4.27 -5.18 2.59
C LEU A 38 -5.09 -6.40 2.16
N ARG A 39 -6.33 -6.51 2.65
CA ARG A 39 -7.24 -7.58 2.22
C ARG A 39 -7.60 -7.43 0.74
N LEU A 40 -7.92 -6.22 0.31
CA LEU A 40 -8.21 -5.91 -1.10
C LEU A 40 -6.98 -6.15 -1.98
N SER A 41 -5.80 -5.67 -1.59
CA SER A 41 -4.58 -5.86 -2.38
C SER A 41 -4.23 -7.34 -2.57
N ARG A 42 -4.57 -8.20 -1.60
CA ARG A 42 -4.40 -9.67 -1.68
C ARG A 42 -5.51 -10.38 -2.44
N ALA A 43 -6.70 -9.78 -2.53
CA ALA A 43 -7.85 -10.35 -3.22
C ALA A 43 -7.85 -10.07 -4.74
N ILE A 44 -6.96 -9.20 -5.22
CA ILE A 44 -6.82 -8.91 -6.64
C ILE A 44 -6.31 -10.14 -7.41
N SER A 45 -7.00 -10.45 -8.50
CA SER A 45 -6.56 -11.45 -9.48
C SER A 45 -5.32 -10.96 -10.25
N GLN A 46 -4.41 -11.87 -10.58
CA GLN A 46 -3.22 -11.54 -11.39
C GLN A 46 -3.55 -11.19 -12.84
N THR A 47 -4.77 -11.50 -13.28
CA THR A 47 -5.27 -11.21 -14.62
C THR A 47 -6.64 -10.57 -14.53
N TYR A 48 -6.86 -9.54 -15.34
CA TYR A 48 -8.14 -8.86 -15.49
C TYR A 48 -8.65 -9.01 -16.90
N VAL A 49 -9.86 -9.54 -17.01
CA VAL A 49 -10.57 -9.67 -18.29
C VAL A 49 -11.32 -8.37 -18.54
N GLN A 50 -10.99 -7.69 -19.63
CA GLN A 50 -11.70 -6.50 -20.09
C GLN A 50 -13.08 -6.87 -20.68
N GLU A 51 -13.95 -5.89 -20.88
CA GLU A 51 -15.30 -6.09 -21.46
C GLU A 51 -15.27 -6.66 -22.88
N ASP A 52 -14.19 -6.40 -23.63
CA ASP A 52 -13.91 -6.95 -24.95
C ASP A 52 -13.37 -8.39 -24.93
N GLY A 53 -13.14 -8.96 -23.74
CA GLY A 53 -12.60 -10.31 -23.54
C GLY A 53 -11.08 -10.37 -23.50
N GLU A 54 -10.37 -9.24 -23.65
CA GLU A 54 -8.90 -9.22 -23.61
C GLU A 54 -8.38 -9.36 -22.18
N GLU A 55 -7.43 -10.29 -21.99
CA GLU A 55 -6.77 -10.50 -20.71
C GLU A 55 -5.59 -9.54 -20.53
N ARG A 56 -5.63 -8.77 -19.44
CA ARG A 56 -4.52 -7.91 -19.03
C ARG A 56 -3.90 -8.39 -17.73
N PRO A 57 -2.58 -8.61 -17.70
CA PRO A 57 -1.87 -8.84 -16.46
C PRO A 57 -2.06 -7.68 -15.49
N GLN A 58 -2.05 -7.99 -14.20
CA GLN A 58 -2.15 -7.03 -13.11
C GLN A 58 -0.97 -7.23 -12.14
N ILE A 59 -0.28 -6.15 -11.82
CA ILE A 59 0.73 -6.13 -10.76
C ILE A 59 0.26 -5.22 -9.63
N VAL A 60 0.49 -5.65 -8.41
CA VAL A 60 -0.02 -4.99 -7.20
C VAL A 60 1.16 -4.51 -6.37
N PHE A 61 1.11 -3.24 -5.99
CA PHE A 61 1.99 -2.65 -4.99
C PHE A 61 1.16 -2.25 -3.79
N TYR A 62 1.52 -2.78 -2.63
CA TYR A 62 0.92 -2.42 -1.35
C TYR A 62 1.92 -1.62 -0.52
N GLN A 63 1.47 -0.50 0.01
CA GLN A 63 2.21 0.35 0.92
C GLN A 63 1.48 0.42 2.26
N SER A 64 2.13 -0.05 3.33
CA SER A 64 1.62 0.16 4.70
C SER A 64 1.56 1.63 5.07
N GLY A 65 0.70 1.95 6.04
CA GLY A 65 0.43 3.30 6.52
C GLY A 65 1.65 3.98 7.11
N VAL A 66 1.58 5.30 7.20
CA VAL A 66 2.65 6.11 7.80
C VAL A 66 2.45 6.17 9.31
N GLY A 67 3.52 6.00 10.10
CA GLY A 67 3.49 6.08 11.58
C GLY A 67 3.63 4.75 12.34
N VAL A 68 3.98 3.67 11.65
CA VAL A 68 4.18 2.30 12.20
C VAL A 68 5.41 2.17 13.13
N ALA A 69 6.30 3.17 13.14
CA ALA A 69 7.45 3.14 14.01
C ALA A 69 7.09 3.65 15.42
N THR A 70 7.02 2.69 16.33
CA THR A 70 7.37 2.77 17.76
C THR A 70 6.44 3.56 18.69
N ASP A 71 5.70 2.80 19.51
CA ASP A 71 5.47 3.04 20.95
C ASP A 71 5.65 4.51 21.40
N PHE A 72 4.64 5.35 21.16
CA PHE A 72 4.59 6.73 21.64
C PHE A 72 4.26 6.77 23.14
N ASN A 73 5.01 6.04 23.97
CA ASN A 73 5.06 6.24 25.41
C ASN A 73 6.13 7.28 25.78
N ALA A 74 6.10 8.42 25.10
CA ALA A 74 6.89 9.59 25.45
C ALA A 74 5.96 10.80 25.44
N ASP A 75 5.42 11.05 26.64
CA ASP A 75 5.16 12.34 27.29
C ASP A 75 5.15 13.58 26.37
N GLU A 76 4.14 14.43 26.56
CA GLU A 76 3.60 15.55 25.75
C GLU A 76 4.59 16.65 25.22
N ALA A 77 5.85 16.33 24.93
CA ALA A 77 6.91 17.27 24.56
C ALA A 77 7.43 17.16 23.10
N LEU A 78 6.86 16.31 22.24
CA LEU A 78 7.43 15.95 20.92
C LEU A 78 6.70 16.57 19.68
N SER A 79 6.25 17.82 19.75
CA SER A 79 5.41 18.42 18.69
C SER A 79 6.11 18.60 17.32
N ASP A 80 7.40 18.97 17.28
CA ASP A 80 8.07 19.32 16.02
C ASP A 80 8.89 18.18 15.41
N ASN A 81 9.56 17.39 16.24
CA ASN A 81 10.39 16.28 15.77
C ASN A 81 9.54 15.11 15.27
N ALA A 82 8.40 14.83 15.91
CA ALA A 82 7.47 13.80 15.44
C ALA A 82 6.85 14.19 14.09
N LYS A 83 6.47 15.46 13.89
CA LYS A 83 5.96 15.96 12.60
C LYS A 83 6.99 15.88 11.48
N LYS A 84 8.25 16.22 11.76
CA LYS A 84 9.36 16.09 10.80
C LYS A 84 9.64 14.62 10.45
N ALA A 85 9.65 13.73 11.45
CA ALA A 85 9.81 12.29 11.23
C ALA A 85 8.66 11.72 10.40
N PHE A 86 7.42 12.09 10.73
CA PHE A 86 6.23 11.70 9.97
C PHE A 86 6.32 12.17 8.51
N GLY A 87 6.59 13.45 8.26
CA GLY A 87 6.75 13.98 6.90
C GLY A 87 7.88 13.30 6.11
N THR A 88 8.99 12.97 6.76
CA THR A 88 10.09 12.21 6.15
C THR A 88 9.65 10.78 5.79
N ALA A 89 8.90 10.12 6.67
CA ALA A 89 8.35 8.80 6.42
C ALA A 89 7.36 8.80 5.24
N VAL A 90 6.43 9.77 5.19
CA VAL A 90 5.54 9.98 4.04
C VAL A 90 6.35 10.11 2.75
N ALA A 91 7.36 10.99 2.74
CA ALA A 91 8.18 11.24 1.56
C ALA A 91 8.93 9.97 1.09
N SER A 92 9.39 9.12 2.02
CA SER A 92 9.99 7.83 1.68
C SER A 92 8.99 6.90 1.02
N LYS A 93 7.78 6.75 1.57
CA LYS A 93 6.74 5.89 1.00
C LYS A 93 6.32 6.33 -0.40
N ILE A 94 6.18 7.65 -0.59
CA ILE A 94 5.91 8.23 -1.92
C ILE A 94 7.04 7.86 -2.89
N ARG A 95 8.30 8.02 -2.48
CA ARG A 95 9.45 7.65 -3.31
C ARG A 95 9.44 6.18 -3.69
N ASP A 96 9.12 5.29 -2.76
CA ASP A 96 9.03 3.84 -3.02
C ASP A 96 7.95 3.52 -4.05
N ALA A 97 6.78 4.16 -3.96
CA ALA A 97 5.71 4.01 -4.95
C ALA A 97 6.14 4.51 -6.34
N TYR A 98 6.78 5.68 -6.42
CA TYR A 98 7.31 6.19 -7.69
C TYR A 98 8.38 5.28 -8.28
N ASN A 99 9.29 4.74 -7.45
CA ASN A 99 10.30 3.78 -7.89
C ASN A 99 9.66 2.51 -8.45
N PHE A 100 8.65 1.96 -7.77
CA PHE A 100 7.92 0.78 -8.25
C PHE A 100 7.27 1.04 -9.60
N ILE A 101 6.57 2.18 -9.75
CA ILE A 101 5.94 2.56 -11.02
C ILE A 101 7.00 2.70 -12.11
N ALA A 102 8.06 3.46 -11.87
CA ALA A 102 9.11 3.73 -12.85
C ALA A 102 9.81 2.46 -13.34
N GLN A 103 9.99 1.45 -12.47
CA GLN A 103 10.63 0.19 -12.83
C GLN A 103 9.71 -0.77 -13.62
N ASN A 104 8.40 -0.62 -13.49
CA ASN A 104 7.44 -1.58 -14.05
C ASN A 104 6.57 -1.02 -15.19
N TYR A 105 6.51 0.31 -15.31
CA TYR A 105 5.70 0.99 -16.31
C TYR A 105 6.32 0.92 -17.71
N ARG A 106 5.47 0.65 -18.70
CA ARG A 106 5.78 0.73 -20.12
C ARG A 106 4.66 1.48 -20.82
N GLU A 107 4.95 2.00 -22.00
CA GLU A 107 3.94 2.63 -22.84
C GLU A 107 2.74 1.69 -23.07
N GLY A 108 1.53 2.21 -22.87
CA GLY A 108 0.28 1.45 -22.94
C GLY A 108 -0.19 0.80 -21.63
N ASP A 109 0.67 0.74 -20.60
CA ASP A 109 0.27 0.28 -19.27
C ASP A 109 -0.64 1.31 -18.57
N GLN A 110 -1.46 0.84 -17.62
CA GLN A 110 -2.40 1.67 -16.87
C GLN A 110 -2.06 1.66 -15.39
N ILE A 111 -1.88 2.83 -14.79
CA ILE A 111 -1.68 2.99 -13.34
C ILE A 111 -3.05 3.27 -12.70
N ARG A 112 -3.40 2.52 -11.67
CA ARG A 112 -4.69 2.60 -10.97
C ARG A 112 -4.45 2.73 -9.48
N TYR A 113 -5.22 3.60 -8.84
CA TYR A 113 -5.22 3.81 -7.39
C TYR A 113 -6.59 3.43 -6.85
N PRO A 114 -6.80 2.19 -6.42
CA PRO A 114 -8.05 1.78 -5.79
C PRO A 114 -8.16 2.49 -4.44
N GLY A 115 -8.94 3.57 -4.39
CA GLY A 115 -9.22 4.29 -3.15
C GLY A 115 -10.16 3.50 -2.24
N LEU A 116 -10.04 3.74 -0.93
CA LEU A 116 -11.14 3.50 0.01
C LEU A 116 -11.80 4.85 0.30
N SER A 117 -13.08 4.96 -0.05
CA SER A 117 -13.97 6.00 0.48
C SER A 117 -14.47 5.60 1.86
#